data_AF-A0A7J9IST0-F1
#
_entry.id   AF-A0A7J9IST0-F1
#
_cell.length_a   1.000
_cell.length_b   1.000
_cell.length_c   1.000
_cell.angle_alpha   90.00
_cell.angle_beta   90.00
_cell.angle_gamma   90.00
#
_symmetry.space_group_name_H-M   'P 1'
#
loop_
_entity.id
_entity.type
_entity.pdbx_description
1 polymer ?
#
loop_
_entity_poly.entity_id
_entity_poly.type
_entity_poly.pdbx_seq_one_letter_code
_entity_poly.pdbx_strand_id
1 'polypeptide(L)'
;MEKSLSEALWIRQIVDKMKRKFDQYWGECNLLISIAAILNPRNMMKLIYFNFRVIYFEEEAPRQIHIVRDSLYELYKEYVDEYATANVGT
;
A
#
# COMPACT_ATOMS: atom_id res chain seq x y z
N MET A 1 -7.13 18.67 36.31
CA MET A 1 -7.92 19.14 35.16
C MET A 1 -7.09 19.99 34.21
N GLU A 2 -6.36 21.01 34.70
CA GLU A 2 -5.46 21.82 33.84
C GLU A 2 -4.31 21.02 33.22
N LYS A 3 -3.70 20.12 33.98
CA LYS A 3 -2.61 19.26 33.49
C LYS A 3 -3.05 18.36 32.33
N SER A 4 -4.24 17.77 32.41
CA SER A 4 -4.80 16.93 31.33
C SER A 4 -5.21 17.74 30.09
N LEU A 5 -5.62 19.00 30.27
CA LEU A 5 -5.91 19.93 29.16
C LEU A 5 -4.63 20.37 28.44
N SER A 6 -3.59 20.70 29.21
CA SER A 6 -2.23 20.94 28.70
C SER A 6 -1.73 19.71 27.93
N GLU A 7 -2.06 18.52 28.43
CA GLU A 7 -1.68 17.27 27.77
C GLU A 7 -2.32 17.09 26.38
N ALA A 8 -3.64 17.26 26.30
CA ALA A 8 -4.35 17.20 25.04
C ALA A 8 -3.87 18.28 24.03
N LEU A 9 -3.49 19.47 24.52
CA LEU A 9 -3.03 20.56 23.69
C LEU A 9 -1.66 20.26 23.03
N TRP A 10 -0.71 19.68 23.78
CA TRP A 10 0.60 19.32 23.19
C TRP A 10 0.46 18.20 22.17
N ILE A 11 -0.40 17.19 22.43
CA ILE A 11 -0.65 16.11 21.48
C ILE A 11 -1.20 16.69 20.18
N ARG A 12 -2.19 17.59 20.25
CA ARG A 12 -2.74 18.25 19.04
C ARG A 12 -1.67 19.01 18.27
N GLN A 13 -0.79 19.76 18.95
CA GLN A 13 0.28 20.49 18.29
C GLN A 13 1.28 19.57 17.57
N ILE A 14 1.59 18.40 18.14
CA ILE A 14 2.44 17.40 17.49
C ILE A 14 1.72 16.81 16.27
N VAL A 15 0.45 16.41 16.44
CA VAL A 15 -0.37 15.86 15.34
C VAL A 15 -0.46 16.86 14.19
N ASP A 16 -0.68 18.13 14.46
CA ASP A 16 -0.74 19.17 13.43
C ASP A 16 0.59 19.34 12.68
N LYS A 17 1.73 19.27 13.39
CA LYS A 17 3.05 19.32 12.76
C LYS A 17 3.30 18.09 11.88
N MET A 18 2.92 16.90 12.35
CA MET A 18 3.03 15.66 11.57
C MET A 18 2.12 15.68 10.35
N LYS A 19 0.87 16.14 10.52
CA LYS A 19 -0.10 16.27 9.45
C LYS A 19 0.37 17.24 8.38
N ARG A 20 0.89 18.42 8.74
CA ARG A 20 1.43 19.37 7.74
C ARG A 20 2.55 18.76 6.89
N LYS A 21 3.47 18.00 7.50
CA LYS A 21 4.50 17.28 6.74
C LYS A 21 3.89 16.20 5.87
N PHE A 22 2.93 15.45 6.39
CA PHE A 22 2.21 14.43 5.62
C PHE A 22 1.54 15.07 4.40
N ASP A 23 0.72 16.10 4.61
CA ASP A 23 0.00 16.83 3.56
C ASP A 23 0.96 17.49 2.55
N GLN A 24 2.17 17.89 2.95
CA GLN A 24 3.18 18.40 2.01
C GLN A 24 3.69 17.32 1.04
N TYR A 25 3.78 16.05 1.48
CA TYR A 25 4.21 14.94 0.63
C TYR A 25 3.03 14.21 -0.05
N TRP A 26 1.82 14.30 0.51
CA TRP A 26 0.63 13.55 0.10
C TRP A 26 -0.52 14.40 -0.45
N GLY A 27 -0.53 15.71 -0.23
CA GLY A 27 -1.67 16.59 -0.53
C GLY A 27 -1.96 16.70 -2.01
N GLU A 28 -0.93 16.89 -2.84
CA GLU A 28 -0.99 16.67 -4.29
C GLU A 28 -0.37 15.31 -4.61
N CYS A 29 -1.01 14.23 -4.15
CA CYS A 29 -0.76 12.84 -4.49
C CYS A 29 0.54 12.59 -5.30
N ASN A 30 1.69 12.55 -4.60
CA ASN A 30 2.98 12.39 -5.26
C ASN A 30 2.98 11.07 -6.04
N LEU A 31 3.11 11.13 -7.36
CA LEU A 31 3.08 9.98 -8.25
C LEU A 31 3.99 8.84 -7.77
N LEU A 32 5.19 9.15 -7.26
CA LEU A 32 6.11 8.15 -6.70
C LEU A 32 5.55 7.45 -5.47
N ILE A 33 4.88 8.17 -4.59
CA ILE A 33 4.27 7.61 -3.37
C ILE A 33 3.04 6.78 -3.73
N SER A 34 2.24 7.21 -4.71
CA SER A 34 1.11 6.45 -5.25
C SER A 34 1.57 5.16 -5.91
N ILE A 35 2.61 5.23 -6.74
CA ILE A 35 3.25 4.05 -7.34
C ILE A 35 3.81 3.15 -6.23
N ALA A 36 4.53 3.69 -5.26
CA ALA A 36 5.07 2.90 -4.14
C ALA A 36 3.97 2.26 -3.28
N ALA A 37 2.81 2.92 -3.10
CA ALA A 37 1.68 2.38 -2.37
C ALA A 37 0.97 1.25 -3.14
N ILE A 38 0.85 1.39 -4.46
CA ILE A 38 0.36 0.33 -5.37
C ILE A 38 1.33 -0.84 -5.38
N LEU A 39 2.63 -0.57 -5.52
CA LEU A 39 3.70 -1.57 -5.56
C LEU A 39 4.02 -2.16 -4.18
N ASN A 40 3.42 -1.66 -3.09
CA ASN A 40 3.64 -2.20 -1.76
C ASN A 40 2.91 -3.54 -1.63
N PRO A 41 3.64 -4.69 -1.66
CA PRO A 41 3.02 -6.01 -1.80
C PRO A 41 2.10 -6.34 -0.61
N ARG A 42 2.37 -5.72 0.54
CA ARG A 42 1.63 -5.93 1.79
C ARG A 42 0.18 -5.44 1.74
N ASN A 43 -0.11 -4.45 0.90
CA ASN A 43 -1.43 -3.80 0.85
C ASN A 43 -2.09 -3.87 -0.52
N MET A 44 -1.32 -4.18 -1.57
CA MET A 44 -1.79 -4.25 -2.95
C MET A 44 -3.02 -5.16 -3.11
N MET A 45 -3.02 -6.35 -2.50
CA MET A 45 -4.17 -7.26 -2.56
C MET A 45 -5.42 -6.69 -1.88
N LYS A 46 -5.29 -6.02 -0.72
CA LYS A 46 -6.43 -5.39 -0.04
C LYS A 46 -7.05 -4.28 -0.89
N LEU A 47 -6.21 -3.50 -1.57
CA LEU A 47 -6.65 -2.46 -2.49
C LEU A 47 -7.38 -3.04 -3.70
N ILE A 48 -6.87 -4.13 -4.27
CA ILE A 48 -7.52 -4.87 -5.36
C ILE A 48 -8.87 -5.42 -4.92
N TYR A 49 -8.95 -6.09 -3.76
CA TYR A 49 -10.20 -6.60 -3.20
C TYR A 49 -11.27 -5.52 -3.00
N PHE A 50 -10.87 -4.32 -2.55
CA PHE A 50 -11.80 -3.22 -2.36
C PHE A 50 -12.25 -2.61 -3.70
N ASN A 51 -11.30 -2.27 -4.58
CA ASN A 51 -11.61 -1.54 -5.82
C ASN A 51 -12.26 -2.43 -6.88
N PHE A 52 -11.92 -3.72 -6.95
CA PHE A 52 -12.48 -4.59 -8.00
C PHE A 52 -13.97 -4.84 -7.80
N ARG A 53 -14.47 -4.76 -6.56
CA ARG A 53 -15.92 -4.80 -6.29
C ARG A 53 -16.66 -3.54 -6.73
N VAL A 54 -15.93 -2.44 -6.96
CA VAL A 54 -16.46 -1.17 -7.47
C VAL A 54 -16.37 -1.09 -8.99
N ILE A 55 -15.33 -1.67 -9.60
CA ILE A 55 -15.03 -1.57 -11.03
C ILE A 55 -15.67 -2.71 -11.84
N TYR A 56 -15.80 -3.90 -11.25
CA TYR A 56 -16.43 -5.06 -11.88
C TYR A 56 -17.79 -5.36 -11.24
N PHE A 57 -18.68 -6.00 -11.99
CA PHE A 57 -19.90 -6.56 -11.42
C PHE A 57 -19.57 -7.56 -10.30
N GLU A 58 -20.44 -7.65 -9.30
CA GLU A 58 -20.18 -8.43 -8.08
C GLU A 58 -19.84 -9.91 -8.36
N GLU A 59 -20.41 -10.46 -9.42
CA GLU A 59 -20.16 -11.84 -9.88
C GLU A 59 -18.78 -12.01 -10.55
N GLU A 60 -18.24 -10.95 -11.17
CA GLU A 60 -16.99 -10.99 -11.94
C GLU A 60 -15.77 -10.60 -11.10
N ALA A 61 -15.95 -9.73 -10.10
CA ALA A 61 -14.87 -9.27 -9.23
C ALA A 61 -14.04 -10.42 -8.60
N PRO A 62 -14.62 -11.52 -8.06
CA PRO A 62 -13.84 -12.62 -7.48
C PRO A 62 -12.90 -13.29 -8.48
N ARG A 63 -13.36 -13.46 -9.74
CA ARG A 63 -12.55 -14.07 -10.81
C ARG A 63 -11.36 -13.17 -11.16
N GLN A 64 -11.59 -11.87 -11.30
CA GLN A 64 -10.54 -10.92 -11.65
C GLN A 64 -9.49 -10.79 -10.53
N ILE A 65 -9.92 -10.81 -9.27
CA ILE A 65 -9.01 -10.82 -8.11
C ILE A 65 -8.12 -12.08 -8.11
N HIS A 66 -8.69 -13.24 -8.45
CA HIS A 66 -7.95 -14.51 -8.53
C HIS A 66 -6.86 -14.46 -9.60
N ILE A 67 -7.20 -13.98 -10.80
CA ILE A 67 -6.26 -13.82 -11.92
C ILE A 67 -5.07 -12.95 -11.49
N VAL A 68 -5.35 -11.77 -10.90
CA VAL A 68 -4.27 -10.86 -10.48
C VAL A 68 -3.38 -11.49 -9.42
N ARG A 69 -3.97 -12.18 -8.43
CA ARG A 69 -3.22 -12.89 -7.39
C ARG A 69 -2.29 -13.94 -7.99
N ASP A 70 -2.80 -14.78 -8.88
CA ASP A 70 -2.04 -15.89 -9.45
C ASP A 70 -0.92 -15.38 -10.36
N SER A 71 -1.17 -14.34 -11.17
CA SER A 71 -0.13 -13.69 -11.97
C SER A 71 0.99 -13.09 -11.10
N LEU A 72 0.65 -12.49 -9.95
CA LEU A 72 1.65 -11.98 -9.01
C LEU A 72 2.50 -13.09 -8.39
N TYR A 73 1.89 -14.25 -8.09
CA TYR A 73 2.62 -15.40 -7.56
C TYR A 73 3.57 -16.00 -8.60
N GLU A 74 3.14 -16.14 -9.85
CA GLU A 74 4.02 -16.64 -10.92
C GLU A 74 5.18 -15.68 -11.17
N LEU A 75 4.92 -14.37 -11.25
CA LEU A 75 5.99 -13.37 -11.40
C LEU A 75 6.99 -13.41 -10.24
N TYR A 76 6.50 -13.57 -9.01
CA TYR A 76 7.38 -13.71 -7.85
C TYR A 76 8.22 -14.98 -7.91
N LYS A 77 7.63 -16.08 -8.36
CA LYS A 77 8.33 -17.35 -8.53
C LYS A 77 9.42 -17.24 -9.59
N GLU A 78 9.14 -16.64 -10.74
CA GLU A 78 10.14 -16.35 -11.79
C GLU A 78 11.30 -15.51 -11.23
N TYR A 79 10.99 -14.44 -10.48
CA TYR A 79 12.00 -13.63 -9.81
C TYR A 79 12.87 -14.46 -8.84
N VAL A 80 12.26 -15.32 -8.02
CA VAL A 80 13.02 -16.18 -7.11
C VAL A 80 13.90 -17.16 -7.88
N ASP A 81 13.40 -17.76 -8.95
CA ASP A 81 14.11 -18.76 -9.75
C ASP A 81 15.31 -18.13 -10.49
N GLU A 82 15.17 -16.93 -11.07
CA GLU A 82 16.26 -16.18 -11.71
C GLU A 82 17.38 -15.82 -10.71
N TYR A 83 17.01 -15.34 -9.52
CA TYR A 83 18.01 -14.95 -8.52
C TYR A 83 18.59 -16.15 -7.75
N ALA A 84 17.86 -17.26 -7.63
CA ALA A 84 18.40 -18.50 -7.09
C ALA A 84 19.43 -19.12 -8.05
N THR A 85 19.18 -19.10 -9.36
CA THR A 85 20.12 -19.62 -10.37
C THR A 85 21.36 -18.74 -10.53
N ALA A 86 21.23 -17.41 -10.39
CA ALA A 86 22.37 -16.49 -10.39
C ALA A 86 23.33 -16.69 -9.20
N ASN A 87 22.83 -17.19 -8.06
CA ASN A 87 23.62 -17.37 -6.83
C ASN A 87 24.32 -18.74 -6.70
N VAL A 88 24.07 -19.68 -7.63
CA VAL A 88 24.68 -21.03 -7.63
C VAL A 88 25.87 -21.14 -8.59
N GLY A 89 26.12 -20.10 -9.40
CA GLY A 89 27.24 -20.01 -10.33
C GLY A 89 28.40 -19.13 -9.83
N THR A 90 29.07 -19.52 -8.74
CA THR A 90 30.44 -19.08 -8.40
C THR A 90 31.20 -20.21 -7.75
#